data_AF-A0A9Q0ZTZ4-F1
#
_entry.id   AF-A0A9Q0ZTZ4-F1
#
_cell.length_a   1.000
_cell.length_b   1.000
_cell.length_c   1.000
_cell.angle_alpha   90.00
_cell.angle_beta   90.00
_cell.angle_gamma   90.00
#
_symmetry.space_group_name_H-M   'P 1'
#
loop_
_entity.id
_entity.type
_entity.pdbx_description
1 polymer ?
#
loop_
_entity_poly.entity_id
_entity_poly.type
_entity_poly.pdbx_seq_one_letter_code
_entity_poly.pdbx_strand_id
1 'polypeptide(L)'
;MVGTPVTPASKMIQRTPSTTPGGGTRVREEKILVTVRVRPLSRREQALYDLIAWDCPDDHTILFKNPNQERSATSYKFDKVFDPSCSTLKVYEEGAKNVALSALTGINGNYYYYYDDDDNGGGDDEFDD
;
A
#
# COMPACT_ATOMS: atom_id res chain seq x y z
N MET A 1 27.34 35.99 -30.92
CA MET A 1 27.07 34.59 -30.56
C MET A 1 27.20 34.47 -29.05
N VAL A 2 26.08 34.71 -28.34
CA VAL A 2 25.93 34.71 -26.88
C VAL A 2 24.41 34.49 -26.71
N GLY A 3 23.89 33.29 -26.43
CA GLY A 3 24.04 32.48 -25.23
C GLY A 3 22.63 32.40 -24.62
N THR A 4 21.92 31.29 -24.81
CA THR A 4 20.53 31.09 -24.39
C THR A 4 20.39 31.13 -22.86
N PRO A 5 19.26 31.62 -22.30
CA PRO A 5 19.01 31.55 -20.87
C PRO A 5 18.70 30.10 -20.47
N VAL A 6 19.60 29.49 -19.69
CA VAL A 6 19.38 28.21 -19.02
C VAL A 6 18.60 28.47 -17.73
N THR A 7 17.38 27.91 -17.66
CA THR A 7 16.57 27.83 -16.45
C THR A 7 17.29 26.98 -15.40
N PRO A 8 17.49 27.45 -14.17
CA PRO A 8 18.15 26.64 -13.15
C PRO A 8 17.30 25.42 -12.78
N ALA A 9 17.96 24.27 -12.82
CA ALA A 9 17.42 22.95 -12.53
C ALA A 9 16.83 22.85 -11.12
N SER A 10 15.72 22.12 -11.05
CA SER A 10 15.12 21.44 -9.90
C SER A 10 15.69 21.78 -8.53
N LYS A 11 14.90 22.49 -7.72
CA LYS A 11 15.06 22.50 -6.26
C LYS A 11 14.77 21.10 -5.75
N MET A 12 15.80 20.26 -5.72
CA MET A 12 15.81 19.03 -4.96
C MET A 12 15.72 19.46 -3.49
N ILE A 13 14.55 19.32 -2.88
CA ILE A 13 14.37 19.55 -1.45
C ILE A 13 15.23 18.49 -0.75
N GLN A 14 16.47 18.85 -0.44
CA GLN A 14 17.30 18.07 0.45
C GLN A 14 16.62 18.13 1.82
N ARG A 15 15.91 17.06 2.17
CA ARG A 15 15.45 16.81 3.53
C ARG A 15 16.69 16.75 4.42
N THR A 16 17.02 17.86 5.06
CA THR A 16 17.99 17.88 6.16
C THR A 16 17.37 17.11 7.33
N PRO A 17 18.01 16.08 7.87
CA PRO A 17 17.52 15.42 9.07
C PRO A 17 17.71 16.40 10.24
N SER A 18 16.62 16.92 10.79
CA SER A 18 16.66 17.71 12.01
C SER A 18 17.13 16.81 13.15
N THR A 19 18.40 16.95 13.53
CA THR A 19 18.95 16.30 14.72
C THR A 19 18.77 17.26 15.89
N THR A 20 17.86 16.94 16.81
CA THR A 20 17.70 17.68 18.07
C THR A 20 18.94 17.44 18.95
N PRO A 21 19.58 18.47 19.52
CA PRO A 21 20.74 18.29 20.36
C PRO A 21 20.31 17.84 21.76
N GLY A 22 20.29 16.53 22.00
CA GLY A 22 20.08 15.98 23.34
C GLY A 22 19.87 14.47 23.33
N GLY A 23 20.90 13.70 23.68
CA GLY A 23 20.78 12.30 24.08
C GLY A 23 21.01 11.28 22.96
N GLY A 24 22.15 10.62 23.01
CA GLY A 24 22.51 9.55 22.09
C GLY A 24 21.59 8.34 22.21
N THR A 25 20.66 8.21 21.27
CA THR A 25 20.15 6.93 20.81
C THR A 25 20.05 7.00 19.30
N ARG A 26 20.82 6.14 18.63
CA ARG A 26 20.85 5.86 17.19
C ARG A 26 19.55 6.33 16.53
N VAL A 27 19.62 7.32 15.63
CA VAL A 27 18.50 7.73 14.79
C VAL A 27 18.02 6.47 14.07
N ARG A 28 16.97 5.82 14.60
CA ARG A 28 16.29 4.74 13.90
C ARG A 28 15.56 5.43 12.78
N GLU A 29 15.87 5.07 11.53
CA GLU A 29 15.22 5.61 10.35
C GLU A 29 13.70 5.56 10.51
N GLU A 30 13.07 6.73 10.65
CA GLU A 30 11.61 6.86 10.57
C GLU A 30 11.23 6.62 9.10
N LYS A 31 10.66 5.44 8.82
CA LYS A 31 10.14 5.07 7.50
C LYS A 31 8.64 4.87 7.57
N ILE A 32 7.93 5.49 6.65
CA ILE A 32 6.52 5.16 6.37
C ILE A 32 6.56 3.84 5.60
N LEU A 33 5.88 2.83 6.12
CA LEU A 33 5.70 1.54 5.45
C LEU A 33 4.34 1.55 4.78
N VAL A 34 4.33 1.37 3.46
CA VAL A 34 3.10 1.29 2.65
C VAL A 34 2.90 -0.16 2.24
N THR A 35 1.87 -0.78 2.84
CA THR A 35 1.49 -2.16 2.53
C THR A 35 0.15 -2.20 1.83
N VAL A 36 0.02 -3.03 0.80
CA VAL A 36 -1.22 -3.24 0.04
C VAL A 36 -1.73 -4.64 0.29
N ARG A 37 -3.05 -4.81 0.48
CA ARG A 37 -3.70 -6.11 0.55
C ARG A 37 -4.77 -6.19 -0.52
N VAL A 38 -4.69 -7.19 -1.38
CA VAL A 38 -5.74 -7.46 -2.36
C VAL A 38 -6.82 -8.33 -1.71
N ARG A 39 -8.09 -7.91 -1.80
CA ARG A 39 -9.20 -8.73 -1.31
C ARG A 39 -9.52 -9.85 -2.31
N PRO A 40 -9.90 -11.05 -1.84
CA PRO A 40 -10.57 -12.02 -2.70
C PRO A 40 -11.82 -11.41 -3.36
N LEU A 41 -12.13 -11.86 -4.57
CA LEU A 41 -13.39 -11.53 -5.21
C LEU A 41 -14.55 -12.09 -4.39
N SER A 42 -15.61 -11.30 -4.24
CA SER A 42 -16.87 -11.72 -3.64
C SER A 42 -17.59 -12.75 -4.52
N ARG A 43 -18.56 -13.48 -3.96
CA ARG A 43 -19.37 -14.44 -4.74
C ARG A 43 -20.10 -13.78 -5.91
N ARG A 44 -20.58 -12.54 -5.70
CA ARG A 44 -21.27 -11.74 -6.73
C ARG A 44 -20.33 -11.37 -7.88
N GLU A 45 -19.13 -10.89 -7.57
CA GLU A 45 -18.11 -10.56 -8.58
C GLU A 45 -17.67 -11.80 -9.36
N GLN A 46 -17.52 -12.95 -8.68
CA GLN A 46 -17.24 -14.23 -9.34
C GLN A 46 -18.36 -14.65 -10.29
N ALA A 47 -19.63 -14.48 -9.88
CA ALA A 47 -20.80 -14.81 -10.71
C ALA A 47 -20.96 -13.89 -11.92
N LEU A 48 -20.51 -12.64 -11.82
CA LEU A 48 -20.52 -11.67 -12.92
C LEU A 48 -19.34 -11.83 -13.89
N TYR A 49 -18.50 -12.87 -13.70
CA TYR A 49 -17.25 -13.05 -14.44
C TYR A 49 -16.38 -11.79 -14.40
N ASP A 50 -16.36 -11.09 -13.27
CA ASP A 50 -15.50 -9.94 -13.13
C ASP A 50 -14.05 -10.41 -13.26
N LEU A 51 -13.40 -9.97 -14.33
CA LEU A 51 -12.07 -10.41 -14.66
C LEU A 51 -11.13 -9.80 -13.62
N ILE A 52 -10.32 -10.65 -12.96
CA ILE A 52 -9.35 -10.23 -11.95
C ILE A 52 -8.48 -9.10 -12.52
N ALA A 53 -8.79 -7.87 -12.13
CA ALA A 53 -8.10 -6.70 -12.63
C ALA A 53 -6.74 -6.52 -11.95
N TRP A 54 -6.54 -7.13 -10.78
CA TRP A 54 -5.34 -7.00 -9.97
C TRP A 54 -4.63 -8.34 -9.78
N ASP A 55 -3.38 -8.41 -10.23
CA ASP A 55 -2.52 -9.58 -10.08
C ASP A 55 -1.34 -9.25 -9.16
N CYS A 56 -0.95 -10.20 -8.31
CA CYS A 56 0.13 -10.03 -7.32
C CYS A 56 1.27 -11.00 -7.65
N PRO A 57 2.15 -10.67 -8.62
CA PRO A 57 3.23 -11.56 -9.02
C PRO A 57 4.32 -11.72 -7.96
N ASP A 58 4.44 -10.77 -7.04
CA ASP A 58 5.50 -10.72 -6.03
C ASP A 58 5.03 -9.99 -4.77
N ASP A 59 5.74 -10.20 -3.66
CA ASP A 59 5.50 -9.62 -2.35
C ASP A 59 5.68 -8.10 -2.30
N HIS A 60 6.11 -7.47 -3.39
CA HIS A 60 6.36 -6.03 -3.49
C HIS A 60 5.72 -5.38 -4.71
N THR A 61 5.07 -6.15 -5.58
CA THR A 61 4.57 -5.65 -6.87
C THR A 61 3.13 -6.09 -7.09
N ILE A 62 2.27 -5.14 -7.44
CA ILE A 62 0.90 -5.40 -7.91
C ILE A 62 0.77 -4.92 -9.36
N LEU A 63 0.07 -5.71 -10.17
CA LEU A 63 -0.18 -5.46 -11.58
C LEU A 63 -1.66 -5.19 -11.82
N PHE A 64 -1.95 -4.07 -12.46
CA PHE A 64 -3.27 -3.81 -13.04
C PHE A 64 -3.34 -4.37 -14.45
N LYS A 65 -4.18 -5.39 -14.67
CA LYS A 65 -4.51 -5.91 -16.00
C LYS A 65 -5.90 -5.41 -16.35
N ASN A 66 -6.01 -4.51 -17.32
CA ASN A 66 -7.31 -4.07 -17.79
C ASN A 66 -7.92 -5.18 -18.67
N PRO A 67 -9.05 -5.79 -18.26
CA PRO A 67 -9.69 -6.83 -19.06
C PRO A 67 -10.28 -6.34 -20.38
N ASN A 68 -10.59 -5.05 -20.47
CA ASN A 68 -11.33 -4.45 -21.60
C ASN A 68 -10.45 -3.64 -22.55
N GLN A 69 -9.15 -3.52 -22.28
CA GLN A 69 -8.27 -2.65 -23.06
C GLN A 69 -6.98 -3.38 -23.43
N GLU A 70 -6.61 -3.30 -24.71
CA GLU A 70 -5.34 -3.77 -25.28
C GLU A 70 -4.10 -2.98 -24.75
N ARG A 71 -4.24 -2.33 -23.59
CA ARG A 71 -3.18 -1.57 -22.94
C ARG A 71 -2.29 -2.52 -22.15
N SER A 72 -0.99 -2.30 -22.25
CA SER A 72 0.02 -2.95 -21.42
C SER A 72 -0.34 -2.86 -19.93
N ALA A 73 -0.23 -3.98 -19.21
CA ALA A 73 -0.46 -4.03 -17.77
C ALA A 73 0.41 -3.01 -17.03
N THR A 74 -0.18 -2.30 -16.06
CA THR A 74 0.53 -1.29 -15.26
C THR A 74 1.06 -1.94 -13.98
N SER A 75 2.33 -1.75 -13.66
CA SER A 75 2.94 -2.27 -12.43
C SER A 75 3.13 -1.17 -11.38
N TYR A 76 2.83 -1.50 -10.14
CA TYR A 76 3.03 -0.64 -8.97
C TYR A 76 3.85 -1.39 -7.94
N LYS A 77 4.82 -0.69 -7.34
CA LYS A 77 5.71 -1.26 -6.32
C LYS A 77 5.46 -0.63 -4.95
N PHE A 78 5.41 -1.48 -3.93
CA PHE A 78 5.14 -1.12 -2.54
C PHE A 78 6.12 -1.81 -1.59
N ASP A 79 6.14 -1.39 -0.33
CA ASP A 79 7.00 -2.02 0.68
C ASP A 79 6.57 -3.45 0.96
N LYS A 80 5.26 -3.73 0.91
CA LYS A 80 4.71 -5.09 0.93
C LYS A 80 3.39 -5.16 0.19
N VAL A 81 3.15 -6.25 -0.52
CA VAL A 81 1.90 -6.61 -1.16
C VAL A 81 1.48 -7.97 -0.60
N PHE A 82 0.22 -8.06 -0.17
CA PHE A 82 -0.40 -9.27 0.33
C PHE A 82 -1.43 -9.75 -0.68
N ASP A 83 -1.25 -10.99 -1.12
CA ASP A 83 -2.13 -11.65 -2.07
C ASP A 83 -3.51 -11.97 -1.43
N PRO A 84 -4.53 -12.28 -2.25
CA PRO A 84 -5.87 -12.61 -1.76
C PRO A 84 -5.93 -13.81 -0.80
N SER A 85 -5.01 -14.77 -0.92
CA SER A 85 -4.95 -15.95 -0.04
C SER A 85 -4.21 -15.69 1.27
N CYS A 86 -3.59 -14.51 1.42
CA CYS A 86 -2.85 -14.13 2.61
C CYS A 86 -3.78 -13.97 3.83
N SER A 87 -3.38 -14.59 4.95
CA SER A 87 -4.13 -14.51 6.20
C SER A 87 -4.00 -13.14 6.87
N THR A 88 -5.04 -12.75 7.61
CA THR A 88 -5.03 -11.51 8.40
C THR A 88 -3.91 -11.48 9.44
N LEU A 89 -3.52 -12.65 9.97
CA LEU A 89 -2.40 -12.78 10.90
C LEU A 89 -1.09 -12.34 10.23
N LYS A 90 -0.80 -12.83 9.02
CA LYS A 90 0.44 -12.48 8.30
C LYS A 90 0.49 -10.98 7.97
N VAL A 91 -0.66 -10.41 7.56
CA VAL A 91 -0.79 -8.96 7.33
C VAL A 91 -0.46 -8.16 8.60
N TYR A 92 -0.96 -8.59 9.75
CA TYR A 92 -0.63 -7.96 11.03
C TYR A 92 0.86 -8.10 11.36
N GLU A 93 1.42 -9.31 11.24
CA GLU A 93 2.80 -9.58 11.63
C GLU A 93 3.82 -8.80 10.80
N GLU A 94 3.60 -8.68 9.49
CA GLU A 94 4.52 -7.99 8.58
C GLU A 94 4.20 -6.50 8.44
N GLY A 95 2.94 -6.08 8.57
CA GLY A 95 2.50 -4.70 8.33
C GLY A 95 2.34 -3.83 9.58
N ALA A 96 1.73 -4.36 10.65
CA ALA A 96 1.27 -3.54 11.78
C ALA A 96 2.00 -3.83 13.11
N LYS A 97 2.55 -5.04 13.28
CA LYS A 97 3.16 -5.51 14.53
C LYS A 97 4.28 -4.60 15.02
N ASN A 98 5.14 -4.13 14.13
CA ASN A 98 6.23 -3.23 14.51
C ASN A 98 5.73 -1.87 15.01
N VAL A 99 4.64 -1.35 14.42
CA VAL A 99 3.99 -0.11 14.87
C VAL A 99 3.34 -0.33 16.25
N ALA A 100 2.68 -1.47 16.46
CA ALA A 100 2.11 -1.80 17.76
C ALA A 100 3.19 -1.96 18.86
N LEU A 101 4.31 -2.62 18.54
CA LEU A 101 5.42 -2.82 19.48
C LEU A 101 6.21 -1.54 19.74
N SER A 102 6.20 -0.56 18.85
CA SER A 102 6.92 0.71 19.05
C SER A 102 6.43 1.45 20.29
N ALA A 103 5.13 1.34 20.59
CA ALA A 103 4.52 1.91 21.79
C ALA A 103 5.17 1.39 23.08
N LEU A 104 5.55 0.10 23.12
CA LEU A 104 6.22 -0.51 24.28
C LEU A 104 7.65 0.01 24.47
N THR A 105 8.27 0.54 23.41
CA THR A 105 9.61 1.12 23.45
C THR A 105 9.60 2.64 23.66
N GLY A 106 8.42 3.23 23.92
CA GLY A 106 8.26 4.68 24.10
C GLY A 106 8.28 5.48 22.79
N ILE A 107 8.04 4.82 21.64
CA ILE A 107 7.98 5.47 20.33
C ILE A 107 6.52 5.55 19.87
N ASN A 108 6.07 6.75 19.52
CA ASN A 108 4.75 6.97 18.95
C ASN A 108 4.68 6.38 17.53
N GLY A 109 3.65 5.56 17.28
CA GLY A 109 3.40 4.94 15.98
C GLY A 109 1.96 5.17 15.55
N ASN A 110 1.76 5.39 14.25
CA ASN A 110 0.44 5.57 13.64
C ASN A 110 0.21 4.49 12.59
N TYR A 111 -0.98 3.92 12.56
CA TYR A 111 -1.41 2.98 11.53
C TYR A 111 -2.67 3.52 10.85
N TYR A 112 -2.62 3.61 9.53
CA TYR A 112 -3.74 4.06 8.70
C TYR A 112 -4.13 2.93 7.75
N TYR A 113 -5.42 2.80 7.49
CA TYR A 113 -5.97 1.88 6.51
C TYR A 113 -6.89 2.65 5.58
N TYR A 114 -6.77 2.36 4.29
CA TYR A 114 -7.60 2.91 3.23
C TYR A 114 -8.24 1.74 2.51
N TYR A 115 -9.54 1.84 2.30
CA TYR A 115 -10.35 0.87 1.60
C TYR A 115 -11.46 1.64 0.89
N ASP A 116 -11.90 1.11 -0.23
CA ASP A 116 -13.12 1.60 -0.86
C ASP A 116 -14.29 0.97 -0.11
N ASP A 117 -15.28 1.78 0.25
CA ASP A 117 -16.56 1.28 0.70
C ASP A 117 -17.23 0.63 -0.53
N ASP A 118 -17.36 -0.69 -0.52
CA ASP A 118 -18.16 -1.44 -1.50
C ASP A 118 -19.65 -1.12 -1.23
N ASP A 119 -20.07 0.12 -1.50
CA ASP A 119 -21.45 0.59 -1.38
C ASP A 119 -22.31 -0.08 -2.47
N ASN A 120 -22.73 -1.31 -2.20
CA ASN A 120 -23.84 -1.93 -2.91
C ASN A 120 -24.64 -2.82 -1.94
N GLY A 121 -25.38 -2.16 -1.04
CA GLY A 121 -26.44 -2.76 -0.27
C GLY A 121 -27.51 -3.36 -1.17
N GLY A 122 -27.39 -4.66 -1.44
CA GLY A 122 -28.46 -5.54 -1.86
C GLY A 122 -28.44 -6.71 -0.90
N GLY A 123 -29.28 -6.65 0.13
CA GLY A 123 -29.49 -7.75 1.05
C GLY A 123 -30.40 -8.78 0.41
N ASP A 124 -29.81 -9.89 0.01
CA ASP A 124 -30.46 -11.16 -0.24
C ASP A 124 -29.58 -12.27 0.37
N ASP A 125 -29.30 -12.13 1.66
CA ASP A 125 -28.97 -13.27 2.52
C ASP A 125 -30.26 -14.09 2.72
N GLU A 126 -30.64 -14.84 1.69
CA GLU A 126 -31.64 -15.90 1.80
C GLU A 126 -31.06 -16.99 2.71
N PHE A 127 -31.50 -16.99 3.96
CA PHE A 127 -31.35 -18.10 4.90
C PHE A 127 -32.17 -19.27 4.34
N ASP A 128 -31.50 -20.26 3.72
CA ASP A 128 -32.08 -21.59 3.54
C ASP A 128 -32.05 -22.35 4.88
N ASP A 129 -33.21 -22.89 5.25
CA ASP A 129 -33.55 -23.68 6.45
C ASP A 129 -32.89 -25.08 6.45
#